data_AF-A0ABD3QBV4-F1
#
_entry.id   AF-A0ABD3QBV4-F1
#
_cell.length_a   1.000
_cell.length_b   1.000
_cell.length_c   1.000
_cell.angle_alpha   90.00
_cell.angle_beta   90.00
_cell.angle_gamma   90.00
#
_symmetry.space_group_name_H-M   'P 1'
#
loop_
_entity.id
_entity.type
_entity.pdbx_description
1 polymer ?
#
loop_
_entity_poly.entity_id
_entity_poly.type
_entity_poly.pdbx_seq_one_letter_code
_entity_poly.pdbx_strand_id
1 'polypeptide(L)'
;MQRLAQIKCKVVCTTHFLEIFSLGLLEDSKGGIKAVRMRIHVPESDEDDAIPLFKLEDGVASSSAGLVCAKMAGVKRKVVDRASDIITALKQGTQIRPLPESVNSNSPFQPNVRSAIRLFLAVDSWVNSSDEDLDLLQELGLAPFIDIARISPLNINTTSSKTEQPQNID
;
A
#
# COMPACT_ATOMS: atom_id res chain seq x y z
N MET A 1 16.17 -10.73 -9.30
CA MET A 1 16.53 -9.76 -10.36
C MET A 1 18.04 -9.55 -10.45
N GLN A 2 18.72 -9.02 -9.43
CA GLN A 2 20.17 -8.74 -9.47
C GLN A 2 21.05 -9.96 -9.80
N ARG A 3 20.80 -11.12 -9.16
CA ARG A 3 21.50 -12.40 -9.48
C ARG A 3 21.30 -12.82 -10.93
N LEU A 4 20.10 -12.65 -11.48
CA LEU A 4 19.78 -12.97 -12.88
C LEU A 4 20.52 -12.05 -13.85
N ALA A 5 20.71 -10.79 -13.46
CA ALA A 5 21.49 -9.84 -14.23
C ALA A 5 23.00 -10.18 -14.21
N GLN A 6 23.53 -10.65 -13.08
CA GLN A 6 24.93 -11.10 -12.95
C GLN A 6 25.25 -12.31 -13.83
N ILE A 7 24.34 -13.28 -13.95
CA ILE A 7 24.50 -14.46 -14.82
C ILE A 7 24.32 -14.13 -16.31
N LYS A 8 24.05 -12.86 -16.67
CA LYS A 8 23.87 -12.36 -18.05
C LYS A 8 22.84 -13.14 -18.88
N CYS A 9 21.84 -13.71 -18.23
CA CYS A 9 20.72 -14.34 -18.91
C CYS A 9 19.72 -13.28 -19.40
N LYS A 10 19.16 -13.46 -20.60
CA LYS A 10 18.06 -12.62 -21.09
C LYS A 10 16.77 -13.02 -20.38
N VAL A 11 16.23 -12.14 -19.55
CA VAL A 11 15.03 -12.41 -18.73
C VAL A 11 14.03 -11.27 -18.91
N VAL A 12 12.76 -11.64 -19.09
CA VAL A 12 11.62 -10.72 -18.92
C VAL A 12 10.97 -11.05 -17.59
N CYS A 13 10.81 -10.04 -16.73
CA CYS A 13 10.20 -10.18 -15.41
C CYS A 13 9.08 -9.16 -15.27
N THR A 14 7.92 -9.60 -14.81
CA THR A 14 6.76 -8.74 -14.52
C THR A 14 6.55 -8.67 -13.02
N THR A 15 6.31 -7.48 -12.49
CA THR A 15 6.04 -7.27 -11.06
C THR A 15 4.98 -6.19 -10.86
N HIS A 16 4.22 -6.32 -9.77
CA HIS A 16 3.31 -5.26 -9.29
C HIS A 16 3.93 -4.43 -8.15
N PHE A 17 5.10 -4.83 -7.64
CA PHE A 17 5.82 -4.11 -6.59
C PHE A 17 6.63 -2.97 -7.21
N LEU A 18 6.00 -1.82 -7.39
CA LEU A 18 6.65 -0.62 -7.91
C LEU A 18 7.63 -0.02 -6.89
N GLU A 19 7.42 -0.30 -5.61
CA GLU A 19 8.24 0.13 -4.48
C GLU A 19 9.70 -0.33 -4.61
N ILE A 20 9.96 -1.43 -5.32
CA ILE A 20 11.32 -1.91 -5.53
C ILE A 20 12.20 -0.88 -6.26
N PHE A 21 11.59 -0.04 -7.12
CA PHE A 21 12.26 1.05 -7.80
C PHE A 21 12.29 2.32 -6.95
N SER A 22 11.18 2.66 -6.29
CA SER A 22 11.11 3.85 -5.41
C SER A 22 12.05 3.76 -4.21
N LEU A 23 12.28 2.56 -3.68
CA LEU A 23 13.22 2.29 -2.57
C LEU A 23 14.68 2.14 -3.04
N GLY A 24 14.97 2.26 -4.33
CA GLY A 24 16.32 2.13 -4.88
C GLY A 24 16.91 0.72 -4.82
N LEU A 25 16.09 -0.31 -4.53
CA LEU A 25 16.54 -1.71 -4.54
C LEU A 25 16.86 -2.20 -5.97
N LEU A 26 16.15 -1.64 -6.94
CA LEU A 26 16.44 -1.73 -8.36
C LEU A 26 16.49 -0.31 -8.95
N GLU A 27 17.47 -0.09 -9.81
CA GLU A 27 17.60 1.16 -10.56
C GLU A 27 17.46 0.85 -12.04
N ASP A 28 16.69 1.68 -12.75
CA ASP A 28 16.56 1.55 -14.20
C ASP A 28 17.91 1.81 -14.88
N SER A 29 18.18 1.05 -15.94
CA SER A 29 19.42 1.09 -16.73
C SER A 29 20.70 0.78 -15.94
N LYS A 30 20.61 0.23 -14.72
CA LYS A 30 21.76 -0.16 -13.90
C LYS A 30 21.89 -1.68 -13.81
N GLY A 31 23.13 -2.16 -13.86
CA GLY A 31 23.43 -3.59 -13.68
C GLY A 31 22.81 -4.50 -14.74
N GLY A 32 22.54 -3.99 -15.95
CA GLY A 32 21.91 -4.75 -17.03
C GLY A 32 20.38 -4.91 -16.89
N ILE A 33 19.77 -4.16 -15.98
CA ILE A 33 18.32 -4.15 -15.78
C ILE A 33 17.74 -2.93 -16.49
N LYS A 34 16.71 -3.15 -17.31
CA LYS A 34 15.94 -2.08 -17.97
C LYS A 34 14.49 -2.17 -17.52
N ALA A 35 13.96 -1.08 -17.00
CA ALA A 35 12.56 -0.95 -16.65
C ALA A 35 11.75 -0.60 -17.90
N VAL A 36 10.66 -1.31 -18.11
CA VAL A 36 9.68 -1.03 -19.15
C VAL A 36 8.28 -1.12 -18.55
N ARG A 37 7.36 -0.33 -19.08
CA ARG A 37 5.96 -0.32 -18.66
C ARG A 37 5.04 -0.40 -19.88
N MET A 38 3.81 -0.85 -19.66
CA MET A 38 2.78 -0.79 -20.68
C MET A 38 2.17 0.61 -20.72
N ARG A 39 2.05 1.20 -21.90
CA ARG A 39 1.39 2.48 -22.10
C ARG A 39 -0.11 2.33 -21.89
N ILE A 40 -0.66 3.24 -21.10
CA ILE A 40 -2.09 3.34 -20.83
C ILE A 40 -2.50 4.78 -21.15
N HIS A 41 -3.59 4.95 -21.88
CA HIS A 41 -4.23 6.24 -22.01
C HIS A 41 -5.18 6.40 -20.82
N VAL A 42 -4.81 7.26 -19.88
CA VAL A 42 -5.68 7.66 -18.79
C VAL A 42 -6.34 8.97 -19.21
N PRO A 43 -7.67 8.99 -19.41
CA PRO A 43 -8.35 10.22 -19.79
C PRO A 43 -8.34 11.24 -18.64
N GLU A 44 -8.47 12.52 -19.01
CA GLU A 44 -8.49 13.63 -18.05
C GLU A 44 -9.82 13.75 -17.31
N SER A 45 -10.90 13.16 -17.86
CA SER A 45 -12.24 13.18 -17.29
C SER A 45 -12.58 11.84 -16.64
N ASP A 46 -13.39 11.88 -15.57
CA ASP A 46 -13.96 10.69 -14.94
C ASP A 46 -15.06 10.02 -15.78
N GLU A 47 -15.48 10.63 -16.89
CA GLU A 47 -16.51 10.08 -17.78
C GLU A 47 -15.94 9.09 -18.80
N ASP A 48 -14.65 9.19 -19.09
CA ASP A 48 -13.98 8.34 -20.07
C ASP A 48 -13.27 7.15 -19.39
N ASP A 49 -13.28 6.01 -20.06
CA ASP A 49 -12.56 4.81 -19.61
C ASP A 49 -11.08 4.88 -19.98
N ALA A 50 -10.18 4.39 -19.11
CA ALA A 50 -8.77 4.25 -19.53
C ALA A 50 -8.63 3.17 -20.59
N ILE A 51 -7.83 3.46 -21.60
CA ILE A 51 -7.64 2.55 -22.73
C ILE A 51 -6.23 1.96 -22.65
N PRO A 52 -6.09 0.63 -22.51
CA PRO A 52 -4.79 -0.01 -22.65
C PRO A 52 -4.32 0.15 -24.10
N LEU A 53 -3.15 0.75 -24.29
CA LEU A 53 -2.60 0.98 -25.64
C LEU A 53 -1.70 -0.16 -26.13
N PHE A 54 -1.48 -1.18 -25.28
CA PHE A 54 -0.69 -2.38 -25.58
C PHE A 54 0.71 -2.12 -26.16
N LYS A 55 1.26 -0.94 -25.88
CA LYS A 55 2.60 -0.53 -26.31
C LYS A 55 3.55 -0.53 -25.12
N LEU A 56 4.66 -1.26 -25.23
CA LEU A 56 5.74 -1.17 -24.26
C LEU A 56 6.52 0.12 -24.45
N GLU A 57 6.79 0.81 -23.34
CA GLU A 57 7.58 2.03 -23.28
C GLU A 57 8.63 1.92 -22.17
N ASP A 58 9.73 2.65 -22.34
CA ASP A 58 10.79 2.68 -21.35
C ASP A 58 10.35 3.42 -20.07
N GLY A 59 10.86 2.94 -18.94
CA GLY A 59 10.67 3.56 -17.63
C GLY A 59 9.80 2.77 -16.67
N VAL A 60 9.72 3.28 -15.45
CA VAL A 60 8.97 2.70 -14.33
C VAL A 60 7.54 3.22 -14.34
N ALA A 61 6.56 2.34 -14.07
CA ALA A 61 5.19 2.77 -13.88
C ALA A 61 5.06 3.57 -12.56
N SER A 62 4.35 4.70 -12.59
CA SER A 62 4.11 5.54 -11.41
C SER A 62 2.92 5.06 -10.56
N SER A 63 2.04 4.25 -11.15
CA SER A 63 0.91 3.63 -10.46
C SER A 63 0.45 2.38 -11.21
N SER A 64 -0.27 1.50 -10.52
CA SER A 64 -1.06 0.48 -11.18
C SER A 64 -2.39 1.11 -11.64
N ALA A 65 -2.76 0.90 -12.91
CA ALA A 65 -4.10 1.26 -13.39
C ALA A 65 -5.19 0.32 -12.85
N GLY A 66 -4.94 -0.38 -11.74
CA GLY A 66 -5.82 -1.40 -11.18
C GLY A 66 -7.20 -0.86 -10.82
N LEU A 67 -7.26 0.36 -10.25
CA LEU A 67 -8.54 1.03 -9.97
C LEU A 67 -9.32 1.34 -11.24
N VAL A 68 -8.63 1.78 -12.30
CA VAL A 68 -9.30 2.09 -13.56
C VAL A 68 -9.81 0.82 -14.23
N CYS A 69 -9.01 -0.24 -14.25
CA CYS A 69 -9.45 -1.55 -14.72
C CYS A 69 -10.66 -2.08 -13.91
N ALA A 70 -10.68 -1.87 -12.60
CA ALA A 70 -11.81 -2.28 -11.76
C ALA A 70 -13.08 -1.49 -12.09
N LYS A 71 -12.98 -0.17 -12.32
CA LYS A 71 -14.10 0.67 -12.77
C LYS A 71 -14.67 0.16 -14.10
N MET A 72 -13.81 -0.08 -15.09
CA MET A 72 -14.20 -0.62 -16.40
C MET A 72 -14.83 -2.01 -16.32
N ALA A 73 -14.36 -2.86 -15.40
CA ALA A 73 -14.92 -4.20 -15.17
C ALA A 73 -16.30 -4.18 -14.49
N GLY A 74 -16.85 -2.99 -14.19
CA GLY A 74 -18.15 -2.84 -13.56
C GLY A 74 -18.14 -3.10 -12.04
N VAL A 75 -16.98 -3.01 -11.40
CA VAL A 75 -16.91 -3.05 -9.93
C VAL A 75 -17.72 -1.88 -9.37
N LYS A 76 -18.53 -2.13 -8.34
CA LYS A 76 -19.39 -1.11 -7.73
C LYS A 76 -18.60 0.14 -7.38
N ARG A 77 -19.08 1.31 -7.81
CA ARG A 77 -18.41 2.60 -7.59
C ARG A 77 -17.99 2.82 -6.13
N LYS A 78 -18.87 2.53 -5.16
CA LYS A 78 -18.57 2.60 -3.72
C LYS A 78 -17.32 1.81 -3.31
N VAL A 79 -17.02 0.68 -3.96
CA VAL A 79 -15.83 -0.13 -3.68
C VAL A 79 -14.59 0.51 -4.29
N VAL A 80 -14.68 0.99 -5.54
CA VAL A 80 -13.57 1.65 -6.24
C VAL A 80 -13.18 2.95 -5.53
N ASP A 81 -14.16 3.79 -5.20
CA ASP A 81 -13.97 5.04 -4.46
C ASP A 81 -13.27 4.77 -3.13
N ARG A 82 -13.77 3.77 -2.38
CA ARG A 82 -13.19 3.40 -1.10
C ARG A 82 -11.75 2.88 -1.21
N ALA A 83 -11.45 2.11 -2.25
CA ALA A 83 -10.09 1.65 -2.52
C ALA A 83 -9.15 2.82 -2.84
N SER A 84 -9.63 3.83 -3.58
CA SER A 84 -8.90 5.08 -3.84
C SER A 84 -8.58 5.85 -2.55
N ASP A 85 -9.55 5.97 -1.64
CA ASP A 85 -9.35 6.61 -0.33
C ASP A 85 -8.29 5.89 0.50
N ILE A 86 -8.35 4.55 0.53
CA ILE A 86 -7.37 3.72 1.26
C ILE A 86 -5.97 3.91 0.68
N ILE A 87 -5.82 3.86 -0.64
CA ILE A 87 -4.53 4.07 -1.30
C ILE A 87 -3.98 5.47 -0.99
N THR A 88 -4.83 6.48 -1.01
CA THR A 88 -4.45 7.86 -0.66
C THR A 88 -3.99 7.95 0.80
N ALA A 89 -4.74 7.34 1.73
CA ALA A 89 -4.39 7.33 3.14
C ALA A 89 -3.05 6.63 3.39
N LEU A 90 -2.83 5.46 2.78
CA LEU A 90 -1.57 4.72 2.88
C LEU A 90 -0.38 5.53 2.35
N LYS A 91 -0.53 6.23 1.21
CA LYS A 91 0.53 7.09 0.65
C LYS A 91 0.85 8.28 1.55
N GLN A 92 -0.15 8.82 2.24
CA GLN A 92 0.01 9.95 3.16
C GLN A 92 0.43 9.51 4.57
N GLY A 93 0.47 8.20 4.84
CA GLY A 93 0.68 7.66 6.19
C GLY A 93 -0.44 8.04 7.17
N THR A 94 -1.66 8.29 6.67
CA THR A 94 -2.80 8.64 7.52
C THR A 94 -3.65 7.40 7.84
N GLN A 95 -4.33 7.47 8.98
CA GLN A 95 -5.15 6.37 9.47
C GLN A 95 -6.35 6.12 8.55
N ILE A 96 -6.55 4.86 8.17
CA ILE A 96 -7.70 4.44 7.37
C ILE A 96 -8.95 4.40 8.25
N ARG A 97 -9.86 5.36 8.06
CA ARG A 97 -11.11 5.42 8.83
C ARG A 97 -12.08 4.29 8.44
N PRO A 98 -12.81 3.65 9.37
CA PRO A 98 -13.86 2.68 9.04
C PRO A 98 -14.95 3.27 8.16
N LEU A 99 -15.64 2.40 7.43
CA LEU A 99 -16.90 2.81 6.79
C LEU A 99 -17.96 3.08 7.86
N PRO A 100 -18.73 4.18 7.78
CA PRO A 100 -19.79 4.46 8.74
C PRO A 100 -20.80 3.30 8.87
N GLU A 101 -21.07 2.59 7.77
CA GLU A 101 -22.01 1.45 7.80
C GLU A 101 -21.46 0.21 8.51
N SER A 102 -20.14 0.06 8.64
CA SER A 102 -19.57 -1.08 9.38
C SER A 102 -19.65 -0.88 10.89
N VAL A 103 -19.72 0.37 11.36
CA VAL A 103 -19.68 0.74 12.78
C VAL A 103 -21.02 1.24 13.34
N ASN A 104 -22.03 1.46 12.52
CA ASN A 104 -23.34 1.94 12.99
C ASN A 104 -24.21 0.81 13.58
N SER A 105 -25.33 1.18 14.20
CA SER A 105 -26.27 0.24 14.84
C SER A 105 -26.91 -0.74 13.84
N ASN A 106 -26.95 -0.37 12.55
CA ASN A 106 -27.53 -1.14 11.45
C ASN A 106 -26.51 -2.07 10.74
N SER A 107 -25.30 -2.17 11.27
CA SER A 107 -24.24 -3.03 10.73
C SER A 107 -24.64 -4.51 10.77
N PRO A 108 -24.25 -5.36 9.80
CA PRO A 108 -24.53 -6.79 9.84
C PRO A 108 -23.73 -7.54 10.93
N PHE A 109 -22.74 -6.89 11.55
CA PHE A 109 -21.86 -7.52 12.53
C PHE A 109 -22.51 -7.63 13.92
N GLN A 110 -22.11 -8.65 14.69
CA GLN A 110 -22.50 -8.80 16.11
C GLN A 110 -21.95 -7.63 16.96
N PRO A 111 -22.59 -7.28 18.09
CA PRO A 111 -22.19 -6.12 18.91
C PRO A 111 -20.73 -6.16 19.40
N ASN A 112 -20.24 -7.32 19.85
CA ASN A 112 -18.86 -7.54 20.25
C ASN A 112 -17.87 -7.28 19.09
N VAL A 113 -18.17 -7.79 17.90
CA VAL A 113 -17.36 -7.57 16.69
C VAL A 113 -17.33 -6.08 16.32
N ARG A 114 -18.44 -5.35 16.46
CA ARG A 114 -18.47 -3.90 16.22
C ARG A 114 -17.60 -3.14 17.22
N SER A 115 -17.67 -3.48 18.50
CA SER A 115 -16.80 -2.91 19.54
C SER A 115 -15.34 -3.21 19.25
N ALA A 116 -15.03 -4.42 18.81
CA ALA A 116 -13.68 -4.83 18.45
C ALA A 116 -13.15 -4.08 17.23
N ILE A 117 -13.97 -3.91 16.18
CA ILE A 117 -13.62 -3.09 15.01
C ILE A 117 -13.40 -1.62 15.41
N ARG A 118 -14.24 -1.06 16.30
CA ARG A 118 -14.08 0.31 16.79
C ARG A 118 -12.78 0.48 17.56
N LEU A 119 -12.46 -0.46 18.46
CA LEU A 119 -11.21 -0.45 19.21
C LEU A 119 -10.00 -0.60 18.27
N PHE A 120 -10.05 -1.60 17.38
CA PHE A 120 -9.01 -1.87 16.39
C PHE A 120 -8.64 -0.63 15.56
N LEU A 121 -9.65 0.15 15.19
CA LEU A 121 -9.50 1.35 14.37
C LEU A 121 -9.35 2.65 15.17
N ALA A 122 -9.49 2.62 16.50
CA ALA A 122 -9.27 3.80 17.35
C ALA A 122 -7.80 3.93 17.77
N VAL A 123 -7.04 2.83 17.75
CA VAL A 123 -5.62 2.82 18.10
C VAL A 123 -4.79 3.31 16.90
N ASP A 124 -3.97 4.33 17.14
CA ASP A 124 -3.11 4.94 16.11
C ASP A 124 -1.94 4.04 15.71
N SER A 125 -1.41 3.24 16.65
CA SER A 125 -0.31 2.30 16.40
C SER A 125 -0.40 1.07 17.31
N TRP A 126 -0.67 -0.09 16.70
CA TRP A 126 -0.63 -1.39 17.38
C TRP A 126 0.79 -1.86 17.75
N VAL A 127 1.82 -1.21 17.22
CA VAL A 127 3.22 -1.49 17.59
C VAL A 127 3.52 -0.97 19.00
N ASN A 128 2.85 0.13 19.41
CA ASN A 128 3.06 0.79 20.69
C ASN A 128 1.79 0.78 21.57
N SER A 129 0.82 -0.09 21.28
CA SER A 129 -0.42 -0.19 22.07
C SER A 129 -0.11 -0.69 23.48
N SER A 130 -0.90 -0.26 24.47
CA SER A 130 -0.78 -0.79 25.83
C SER A 130 -1.24 -2.25 25.88
N ASP A 131 -0.78 -2.99 26.90
CA ASP A 131 -1.26 -4.36 27.15
C ASP A 131 -2.78 -4.37 27.44
N GLU A 132 -3.33 -3.28 27.99
CA GLU A 132 -4.76 -3.10 28.25
C GLU A 132 -5.60 -3.09 26.96
N ASP A 133 -5.12 -2.43 25.90
CA ASP A 133 -5.79 -2.42 24.60
C ASP A 133 -5.76 -3.81 23.93
N LEU A 134 -4.68 -4.56 24.15
CA LEU A 134 -4.51 -5.93 23.65
C LEU A 134 -5.43 -6.92 24.37
N ASP A 135 -5.52 -6.81 25.69
CA ASP A 135 -6.41 -7.63 26.51
C ASP A 135 -7.88 -7.36 26.15
N LEU A 136 -8.25 -6.10 25.93
CA LEU A 136 -9.61 -5.74 25.52
C LEU A 136 -9.97 -6.29 24.12
N LEU A 137 -9.02 -6.31 23.18
CA LEU A 137 -9.23 -6.98 21.89
C LEU A 137 -9.44 -8.50 22.04
N GLN A 138 -8.71 -9.12 22.96
CA GLN A 138 -8.81 -10.56 23.24
C GLN A 138 -10.17 -10.91 23.84
N GLU A 139 -10.65 -10.12 24.80
CA GLU A 139 -11.97 -10.28 25.42
C GLU A 139 -13.13 -10.10 24.43
N LEU A 140 -12.96 -9.24 23.43
CA LEU A 140 -13.96 -9.00 22.38
C LEU A 140 -14.01 -10.10 21.31
N GLY A 141 -13.17 -11.15 21.43
CA GLY A 141 -13.21 -12.34 20.57
C GLY A 141 -12.39 -12.25 19.29
N LEU A 142 -11.45 -11.30 19.19
CA LEU A 142 -10.54 -11.15 18.05
C LEU A 142 -9.14 -11.76 18.30
N ALA A 143 -9.01 -12.72 19.23
CA ALA A 143 -7.76 -13.41 19.53
C ALA A 143 -6.90 -13.81 18.29
N PRO A 144 -7.44 -14.33 17.16
CA PRO A 144 -6.62 -14.65 15.99
C PRO A 144 -6.07 -13.44 15.20
N PHE A 145 -6.49 -12.21 15.51
CA PHE A 145 -6.01 -10.98 14.85
C PHE A 145 -4.90 -10.24 15.62
N ILE A 146 -4.66 -10.60 16.89
CA ILE A 146 -3.61 -9.98 17.72
C ILE A 146 -2.23 -10.23 17.11
N ASP A 147 -2.01 -11.42 16.57
CA ASP A 147 -0.76 -11.76 15.86
C ASP A 147 -0.56 -10.91 14.60
N ILE A 148 -1.65 -10.51 13.91
CA ILE A 148 -1.57 -9.62 12.73
C ILE A 148 -1.22 -8.20 13.15
N ALA A 149 -1.76 -7.72 14.27
CA ALA A 149 -1.48 -6.38 14.81
C ALA A 149 -0.02 -6.21 15.27
N ARG A 150 0.64 -7.32 15.65
CA ARG A 150 2.08 -7.36 15.99
C ARG A 150 3.00 -7.48 14.77
N ILE A 151 2.47 -7.74 13.57
CA ILE A 151 3.29 -7.71 12.35
C ILE A 151 3.54 -6.24 12.02
N SER A 152 4.79 -5.82 12.17
CA SER A 152 5.26 -4.49 11.80
C SER A 152 4.71 -4.08 10.42
N PRO A 153 4.07 -2.90 10.25
CA PRO A 153 4.01 -2.32 8.92
C PRO A 153 5.46 -2.18 8.44
N LEU A 154 5.73 -2.61 7.21
CA LEU A 154 7.00 -2.32 6.52
C LEU A 154 7.33 -0.86 6.78
N ASN A 155 8.39 -0.62 7.55
CA ASN A 155 8.78 0.71 7.99
C ASN A 155 9.28 1.49 6.76
N ILE A 156 8.41 2.28 6.13
CA ILE A 156 8.76 3.07 4.95
C ILE A 156 9.35 4.44 5.33
N ASN A 157 9.52 4.77 6.62
CA ASN A 157 10.00 6.07 7.06
C ASN A 157 11.13 5.94 8.10
N THR A 158 12.34 5.60 7.64
CA THR A 158 13.58 5.95 8.37
C THR A 158 14.69 6.33 7.39
N THR A 159 14.49 7.40 6.63
CA THR A 159 15.60 8.24 6.14
C THR A 159 15.14 9.69 6.00
N SER A 160 15.28 10.48 7.06
CA SER A 160 15.62 11.90 6.88
C SER A 160 16.43 12.43 8.05
N SER A 161 17.48 13.16 7.67
CA SER A 161 18.33 14.06 8.47
C SER A 161 19.12 13.47 9.65
N LYS A 162 20.35 13.03 9.38
CA LYS A 162 21.50 13.47 10.19
C LYS A 162 22.39 14.34 9.32
N THR A 163 22.31 15.64 9.54
CA THR A 163 23.35 16.62 9.23
C THR A 163 24.63 16.21 9.94
N GLU A 164 25.65 15.79 9.19
CA GLU A 164 27.02 15.69 9.68
C GLU A 164 27.56 17.12 9.85
N GLN A 165 27.81 17.51 11.10
CA GLN A 165 28.72 18.61 11.41
C GLN A 165 30.16 18.08 11.31
N PRO A 166 31.11 18.80 10.69
CA PRO A 166 32.50 18.39 10.66
C PRO A 166 33.13 18.60 12.05
N GLN A 167 33.61 17.51 12.65
CA GLN A 167 34.48 17.59 13.82
C GLN A 167 35.90 17.95 13.38
N ASN A 168 36.36 19.09 13.89
CA ASN A 168 37.76 19.54 13.90
C ASN A 168 38.65 18.48 14.56
N ILE A 169 39.77 18.17 13.92
CA ILE A 169 40.88 17.42 14.52
C ILE A 169 42.09 18.35 14.47
N ASP A 170 42.53 18.78 15.65
CA ASP A 170 43.88 19.32 15.88
C ASP A 170 44.94 18.21 15.75
#